data_AF-A0A544YSE0-F1
#
_entry.id   AF-A0A544YSE0-F1
#
_cell.length_a   1.000
_cell.length_b   1.000
_cell.length_c   1.000
_cell.angle_alpha   90.00
_cell.angle_beta   90.00
_cell.angle_gamma   90.00
#
_symmetry.space_group_name_H-M   'P 1'
#
loop_
_entity.id
_entity.type
_entity.pdbx_description
1 polymer ?
#
loop_
_entity_poly.entity_id
_entity_poly.type
_entity_poly.pdbx_seq_one_letter_code
_entity_poly.pdbx_strand_id
1 'polypeptide(L)'
;MEGRRVTASPEPGSLPRARQGAEPQRLLTTLLGDYWFWRQEHIPSAALVRLLEEFGITETSARAALRRVASRGLLVSSRNGRTTAYGLPPRASDVIVAHMRRLLTFGATTPRWDGQWTVVTFSVPEDQRDTRRALRDGLRLLHFGMIFDAVWVSPHDKTDDVVELVRRLGVRGAVVFRARKVADDDLDPVLDRAFDTAALRERYLRFIDAHRPVAERLAMAGPCPTEALRLRTAIMTDWRAFPTLDPDLPAELLPAGWPREEARQLCVQIYDSLGEPAERRFREILAEYDPELAGLAAHHTFAQASALESPATRRHTSFDETTDRDRLDLLAGGGLAG
;
A
#
# COMPACT_ATOMS: atom_id res chain seq x y z
N MET A 1 47.15 38.72 -7.24
CA MET A 1 45.92 39.13 -6.52
C MET A 1 44.86 38.07 -6.79
N GLU A 2 44.90 37.01 -5.99
CA GLU A 2 43.95 35.89 -6.03
C GLU A 2 42.55 36.37 -5.59
N GLY A 3 41.59 36.38 -6.50
CA GLY A 3 40.17 36.64 -6.20
C GLY A 3 39.48 35.36 -5.73
N ARG A 4 39.52 35.12 -4.41
CA ARG A 4 38.84 33.99 -3.75
C ARG A 4 37.32 34.09 -3.93
N ARG A 5 36.74 33.23 -4.77
CA ARG A 5 35.28 33.05 -4.89
C ARG A 5 34.75 32.48 -3.56
N VAL A 6 33.89 33.25 -2.91
CA VAL A 6 33.07 32.78 -1.79
C VAL A 6 31.97 31.90 -2.37
N THR A 7 32.03 30.61 -2.06
CA THR A 7 30.93 29.66 -2.26
C THR A 7 29.81 30.02 -1.28
N ALA A 8 28.65 30.42 -1.79
CA ALA A 8 27.45 30.62 -0.98
C ALA A 8 26.99 29.29 -0.37
N SER A 9 26.79 29.29 0.95
CA SER A 9 26.18 28.18 1.70
C SER A 9 24.70 27.99 1.29
N PRO A 10 24.16 26.75 1.30
CA PRO A 10 22.76 26.51 1.02
C PRO A 10 21.86 27.01 2.18
N GLU A 11 20.81 27.75 1.82
CA GLU A 11 19.75 28.22 2.72
C GLU A 11 19.06 27.06 3.48
N PRO A 12 18.91 27.14 4.80
CA PRO A 12 18.16 26.16 5.59
C PRO A 12 16.65 26.45 5.52
N GLY A 13 15.86 25.54 4.94
CA GLY A 13 14.40 25.65 4.99
C GLY A 13 13.60 25.19 3.77
N SER A 14 14.23 24.62 2.74
CA SER A 14 13.47 24.00 1.65
C SER A 14 12.94 22.63 2.09
N LEU A 15 11.67 22.57 2.48
CA LEU A 15 10.92 21.31 2.61
C LEU A 15 11.20 20.43 1.38
N PRO A 16 11.34 19.10 1.53
CA PRO A 16 11.40 18.21 0.38
C PRO A 16 10.20 18.53 -0.50
N ARG A 17 10.45 19.04 -1.71
CA ARG A 17 9.40 19.27 -2.72
C ARG A 17 8.57 18.01 -2.74
N ALA A 18 7.28 18.11 -2.41
CA ALA A 18 6.34 16.99 -2.45
C ALA A 18 6.64 16.22 -3.73
N ARG A 19 7.11 14.97 -3.59
CA ARG A 19 7.71 14.17 -4.67
C ARG A 19 6.87 14.34 -5.94
N GLN A 20 7.39 15.12 -6.90
CA GLN A 20 6.88 15.19 -8.25
C GLN A 20 7.01 13.77 -8.83
N GLY A 21 5.95 12.97 -8.78
CA GLY A 21 6.01 11.58 -9.22
C GLY A 21 4.99 10.61 -8.62
N ALA A 22 4.21 10.99 -7.60
CA ALA A 22 3.09 10.15 -7.18
C ALA A 22 2.01 10.16 -8.28
N GLU A 23 1.70 8.98 -8.84
CA GLU A 23 0.70 8.83 -9.89
C GLU A 23 -0.66 9.43 -9.40
N PRO A 24 -1.30 10.35 -10.14
CA PRO A 24 -2.54 11.01 -9.70
C PRO A 24 -3.63 10.04 -9.25
N GLN A 25 -3.72 8.86 -9.86
CA GLN A 25 -4.62 7.78 -9.49
C GLN A 25 -4.34 7.28 -8.07
N ARG A 26 -3.07 7.10 -7.72
CA ARG A 26 -2.63 6.66 -6.40
C ARG A 26 -2.92 7.70 -5.33
N LEU A 27 -2.72 8.99 -5.63
CA LEU A 27 -3.11 10.08 -4.72
C LEU A 27 -4.62 10.10 -4.50
N LEU A 28 -5.41 9.97 -5.56
CA LEU A 28 -6.87 9.93 -5.46
C LEU A 28 -7.35 8.76 -4.58
N THR A 29 -6.85 7.54 -4.80
CA THR A 29 -7.22 6.39 -3.98
C THR A 29 -6.74 6.52 -2.53
N THR A 30 -5.63 7.24 -2.28
CA THR A 30 -5.19 7.60 -0.92
C THR A 30 -6.22 8.45 -0.22
N LEU A 31 -6.60 9.56 -0.86
CA LEU A 31 -7.47 10.56 -0.25
C LEU A 31 -8.84 9.97 0.07
N LEU A 32 -9.35 9.12 -0.83
CA LEU A 32 -10.60 8.40 -0.59
C LEU A 32 -10.44 7.34 0.51
N GLY A 33 -9.30 6.65 0.57
CA GLY A 33 -8.98 5.71 1.65
C GLY A 33 -8.88 6.39 3.02
N ASP A 34 -8.23 7.56 3.07
CA ASP A 34 -7.94 8.28 4.30
C ASP A 34 -9.17 9.00 4.89
N TYR A 35 -10.07 9.50 4.02
CA TYR A 35 -11.15 10.41 4.43
C TYR A 35 -12.57 9.98 4.03
N TRP A 36 -12.73 8.97 3.18
CA TRP A 36 -14.03 8.62 2.57
C TRP A 36 -14.35 7.11 2.50
N PHE A 37 -13.53 6.25 3.11
CA PHE A 37 -13.55 4.79 2.90
C PHE A 37 -14.79 4.02 3.39
N TRP A 38 -15.65 4.65 4.19
CA TRP A 38 -16.89 4.08 4.72
C TRP A 38 -18.16 4.77 4.19
N ARG A 39 -18.04 5.52 3.10
CA ARG A 39 -19.11 6.38 2.62
C ARG A 39 -19.66 5.84 1.31
N GLN A 40 -20.98 5.88 1.19
CA GLN A 40 -21.70 5.53 -0.04
C GLN A 40 -22.02 6.78 -0.86
N GLU A 41 -21.89 7.96 -0.25
CA GLU A 41 -22.11 9.26 -0.83
C GLU A 41 -21.06 9.54 -1.92
N HIS A 42 -21.50 10.16 -3.01
CA HIS A 42 -20.64 10.50 -4.13
C HIS A 42 -20.10 11.92 -3.97
N ILE A 43 -18.78 12.08 -4.10
CA ILE A 43 -18.12 13.39 -4.06
C ILE A 43 -18.21 14.05 -5.45
N PRO A 44 -18.61 15.32 -5.56
CA PRO A 44 -18.56 16.06 -6.81
C PRO A 44 -17.17 15.98 -7.49
N SER A 45 -17.14 15.74 -8.80
CA SER A 45 -15.88 15.65 -9.55
C SER A 45 -15.01 16.90 -9.41
N ALA A 46 -15.62 18.08 -9.27
CA ALA A 46 -14.87 19.33 -9.10
C ALA A 46 -14.12 19.37 -7.76
N ALA A 47 -14.73 18.88 -6.67
CA ALA A 47 -14.08 18.78 -5.36
C ALA A 47 -12.87 17.82 -5.39
N LEU A 48 -13.02 16.65 -6.05
CA LEU A 48 -11.91 15.69 -6.21
C LEU A 48 -10.76 16.27 -7.04
N VAL A 49 -11.06 17.06 -8.08
CA VAL A 49 -10.04 17.77 -8.86
C VAL A 49 -9.34 18.80 -7.98
N ARG A 50 -10.07 19.63 -7.25
CA ARG A 50 -9.51 20.65 -6.34
C ARG A 50 -8.62 20.04 -5.25
N LEU A 51 -9.01 18.88 -4.72
CA LEU A 51 -8.18 18.11 -3.79
C LEU A 51 -6.86 17.67 -4.43
N LEU A 52 -6.87 17.18 -5.68
CA LEU A 52 -5.64 16.77 -6.38
C LEU A 52 -4.75 17.97 -6.75
N GLU A 53 -5.33 19.14 -7.01
CA GLU A 53 -4.58 20.38 -7.24
C GLU A 53 -3.76 20.81 -6.02
N GLU A 54 -4.15 20.45 -4.79
CA GLU A 54 -3.30 20.64 -3.62
C GLU A 54 -1.96 19.91 -3.73
N PHE A 55 -1.87 18.87 -4.57
CA PHE A 55 -0.64 18.13 -4.81
C PHE A 55 0.09 18.61 -6.07
N GLY A 56 -0.32 19.74 -6.64
CA GLY A 56 0.24 20.27 -7.89
C GLY A 56 -0.20 19.51 -9.14
N ILE A 57 -1.23 18.67 -9.04
CA ILE A 57 -1.80 17.97 -10.20
C ILE A 57 -2.68 18.94 -10.98
N THR A 58 -2.44 19.07 -12.28
CA THR A 58 -3.26 19.93 -13.15
C THR A 58 -4.69 19.40 -13.25
N GLU A 59 -5.65 20.29 -13.47
CA GLU A 59 -7.06 19.92 -13.65
C GLU A 59 -7.25 18.80 -14.69
N THR A 60 -6.58 18.92 -15.85
CA THR A 60 -6.62 17.92 -16.93
C THR A 60 -6.15 16.55 -16.45
N SER A 61 -5.02 16.51 -15.74
CA SER A 61 -4.46 15.26 -15.20
C SER A 61 -5.35 14.67 -14.10
N ALA A 62 -5.94 15.51 -13.25
CA ALA A 62 -6.86 15.09 -12.21
C ALA A 62 -8.14 14.46 -12.80
N ARG A 63 -8.74 15.09 -13.82
CA ARG A 63 -9.90 14.54 -14.53
C ARG A 63 -9.57 13.23 -15.26
N ALA A 64 -8.38 13.14 -15.86
CA ALA A 64 -7.91 11.90 -16.47
C ALA A 64 -7.73 10.78 -15.43
N ALA A 65 -7.18 11.09 -14.26
CA ALA A 65 -7.02 10.15 -13.15
C ALA A 65 -8.37 9.61 -12.66
N LEU A 66 -9.33 10.50 -12.42
CA LEU A 66 -10.71 10.12 -12.04
C LEU A 66 -11.33 9.16 -13.04
N ARG A 67 -11.25 9.48 -14.34
CA ARG A 67 -11.77 8.62 -15.40
C ARG A 67 -11.08 7.27 -15.45
N ARG A 68 -9.75 7.21 -15.27
CA ARG A 68 -8.99 5.95 -15.25
C ARG A 68 -9.35 5.08 -14.04
N VAL A 69 -9.44 5.67 -12.86
CA VAL A 69 -9.85 4.95 -11.64
C VAL A 69 -11.28 4.42 -11.79
N ALA A 70 -12.19 5.22 -12.36
CA ALA A 70 -13.56 4.80 -12.65
C ALA A 70 -13.65 3.71 -13.74
N SER A 71 -12.88 3.82 -14.83
CA SER A 71 -12.85 2.80 -15.89
C SER A 71 -12.31 1.45 -15.41
N ARG A 72 -11.53 1.46 -14.34
CA ARG A 72 -11.04 0.27 -13.65
C ARG A 72 -12.01 -0.28 -12.61
N GLY A 73 -13.20 0.32 -12.45
CA GLY A 73 -14.21 -0.15 -11.50
C GLY A 73 -13.92 0.15 -10.03
N LEU A 74 -12.90 0.97 -9.73
CA LEU A 74 -12.58 1.40 -8.37
C LEU A 74 -13.48 2.55 -7.89
N LEU A 75 -14.15 3.25 -8.83
CA LEU A 75 -15.14 4.29 -8.57
C LEU A 75 -16.35 4.13 -9.49
N VAL A 76 -17.52 4.53 -8.99
CA VAL A 76 -18.76 4.62 -9.76
C VAL A 76 -19.13 6.09 -9.97
N SER A 77 -19.40 6.47 -11.22
CA SER A 77 -19.90 7.81 -11.53
C SER A 77 -21.42 7.87 -11.36
N SER A 78 -21.91 8.93 -10.73
CA SER A 78 -23.32 9.34 -10.80
C SER A 78 -23.42 10.70 -11.45
N ARG A 79 -24.53 10.94 -12.15
CA ARG A 79 -24.88 12.26 -12.67
C ARG A 79 -26.09 12.77 -11.93
N ASN A 80 -25.96 13.95 -11.33
CA ASN A 80 -27.08 14.69 -10.78
C ASN A 80 -27.22 16.01 -11.56
N GLY A 81 -28.18 16.07 -12.48
CA GLY A 81 -28.32 17.20 -13.40
C GLY A 81 -27.06 17.45 -14.25
N ARG A 82 -26.41 18.61 -14.05
CA ARG A 82 -25.22 19.04 -14.82
C ARG A 82 -23.90 18.62 -14.18
N THR A 83 -23.91 18.06 -12.97
CA THR A 83 -22.70 17.71 -12.23
C THR A 83 -22.46 16.19 -12.28
N THR A 84 -21.19 15.81 -12.40
CA THR A 84 -20.74 14.42 -12.26
C THR A 84 -20.12 14.27 -10.88
N ALA A 85 -20.51 13.23 -10.16
CA ALA A 85 -19.96 12.87 -8.85
C ALA A 85 -19.45 11.43 -8.87
N TYR A 86 -18.44 11.12 -8.07
CA TYR A 86 -17.84 9.79 -7.96
C TYR A 86 -17.96 9.25 -6.54
N GLY A 87 -18.33 7.98 -6.41
CA GLY A 87 -18.37 7.27 -5.13
C GLY A 87 -17.69 5.91 -5.23
N LEU A 88 -17.55 5.25 -4.08
CA LEU A 88 -17.07 3.87 -4.02
C LEU A 88 -18.19 2.90 -4.49
N PRO A 89 -17.85 1.80 -5.18
CA PRO A 89 -18.85 0.79 -5.53
C PRO A 89 -19.52 0.21 -4.26
N PRO A 90 -20.86 0.05 -4.21
CA PRO A 90 -21.57 -0.42 -3.01
C PRO A 90 -21.10 -1.76 -2.44
N ARG A 91 -20.58 -2.65 -3.30
CA ARG A 91 -20.08 -3.99 -2.91
C ARG A 91 -18.60 -4.02 -2.56
N ALA A 92 -17.88 -2.90 -2.68
CA ALA A 92 -16.45 -2.83 -2.41
C ALA A 92 -16.14 -2.49 -0.94
N SER A 93 -17.15 -2.13 -0.12
CA SER A 93 -16.94 -1.73 1.28
C SER A 93 -16.16 -2.78 2.06
N ASP A 94 -16.60 -4.03 2.03
CA ASP A 94 -16.00 -5.12 2.81
C ASP A 94 -14.54 -5.40 2.44
N VAL A 95 -14.25 -5.31 1.14
CA VAL A 95 -12.91 -5.50 0.58
C VAL A 95 -12.00 -4.34 0.96
N ILE A 96 -12.48 -3.11 0.82
CA ILE A 96 -11.76 -1.90 1.20
C ILE A 96 -11.43 -1.93 2.69
N VAL A 97 -12.36 -2.37 3.52
CA VAL A 97 -12.18 -2.46 4.98
C VAL A 97 -11.13 -3.51 5.34
N ALA A 98 -11.21 -4.69 4.72
CA ALA A 98 -10.18 -5.71 4.91
C ALA A 98 -8.80 -5.23 4.45
N HIS A 99 -8.75 -4.49 3.33
CA HIS A 99 -7.52 -3.88 2.82
C HIS A 99 -6.96 -2.82 3.78
N MET A 100 -7.80 -1.89 4.25
CA MET A 100 -7.42 -0.83 5.18
C MET A 100 -6.96 -1.40 6.53
N ARG A 101 -7.67 -2.41 7.05
CA ARG A 101 -7.24 -3.12 8.26
C ARG A 101 -5.85 -3.73 8.05
N ARG A 102 -5.65 -4.48 6.96
CA ARG A 102 -4.34 -5.07 6.64
C ARG A 102 -3.24 -4.00 6.55
N LEU A 103 -3.51 -2.89 5.86
CA LEU A 103 -2.58 -1.77 5.71
C LEU A 103 -2.17 -1.16 7.05
N LEU A 104 -3.14 -0.91 7.93
CA LEU A 104 -2.90 -0.23 9.21
C LEU A 104 -2.39 -1.17 10.32
N THR A 105 -2.70 -2.47 10.26
CA THR A 105 -2.16 -3.45 11.22
C THR A 105 -0.81 -4.02 10.80
N PHE A 106 -0.39 -3.81 9.54
CA PHE A 106 0.89 -4.33 9.05
C PHE A 106 2.07 -3.85 9.91
N GLY A 107 2.92 -4.79 10.29
CA GLY A 107 4.07 -4.58 11.16
C GLY A 107 3.75 -4.23 12.62
N ALA A 108 2.48 -4.24 13.05
CA ALA A 108 2.12 -3.90 14.44
C ALA A 108 2.55 -4.97 15.44
N THR A 109 2.70 -6.20 14.97
CA THR A 109 3.18 -7.34 15.73
C THR A 109 4.10 -8.15 14.85
N THR A 110 5.20 -8.65 15.41
CA THR A 110 6.02 -9.65 14.72
C THR A 110 5.29 -11.00 14.74
N PRO A 111 5.06 -11.63 13.58
CA PRO A 111 4.49 -12.98 13.54
C PRO A 111 5.38 -13.99 14.26
N ARG A 112 4.79 -14.89 15.02
CA ARG A 112 5.52 -16.02 15.62
C ARG A 112 5.77 -17.09 14.56
N TRP A 113 6.97 -17.67 14.56
CA TRP A 113 7.26 -18.82 13.72
C TRP A 113 7.05 -20.13 14.49
N ASP A 114 6.38 -21.10 13.87
CA ASP A 114 6.19 -22.45 14.40
C ASP A 114 7.29 -23.44 13.94
N GLY A 115 8.33 -22.91 13.31
CA GLY A 115 9.43 -23.67 12.73
C GLY A 115 9.07 -24.38 11.43
N GLN A 116 7.88 -24.16 10.86
CA GLN A 116 7.41 -24.83 9.66
C GLN A 116 7.22 -23.86 8.48
N TRP A 117 7.52 -24.37 7.30
CA TRP A 117 7.32 -23.75 6.01
C TRP A 117 6.07 -24.34 5.35
N THR A 118 5.24 -23.49 4.77
CA THR A 118 4.26 -23.92 3.76
C THR A 118 5.01 -24.00 2.45
N VAL A 119 5.10 -25.20 1.88
CA VAL A 119 5.81 -25.48 0.63
C VAL A 119 4.80 -25.86 -0.42
N VAL A 120 4.82 -25.16 -1.55
CA VAL A 120 4.02 -25.45 -2.73
C VAL A 120 4.95 -25.95 -3.81
N THR A 121 4.67 -27.15 -4.28
CA THR A 121 5.34 -27.73 -5.45
C THR A 121 4.31 -27.99 -6.53
N PHE A 122 4.67 -27.77 -7.79
CA PHE A 122 3.73 -28.05 -8.87
C PHE A 122 4.39 -28.54 -10.15
N SER A 123 3.68 -29.39 -10.89
CA SER A 123 3.99 -29.76 -12.25
C SER A 123 2.82 -29.36 -13.14
N VAL A 124 3.02 -28.31 -13.93
CA VAL A 124 2.04 -27.83 -14.92
C VAL A 124 2.62 -28.12 -16.30
N PRO A 125 1.92 -28.83 -17.20
CA PRO A 125 2.39 -29.09 -18.56
C PRO A 125 2.86 -27.83 -19.31
N GLU A 126 3.79 -27.99 -20.27
CA GLU A 126 4.37 -26.85 -21.01
C GLU A 126 3.38 -26.13 -21.94
N ASP A 127 2.33 -26.82 -22.38
CA ASP A 127 1.24 -26.28 -23.18
C ASP A 127 0.27 -25.41 -22.35
N GLN A 128 0.32 -25.50 -21.01
CA GLN A 128 -0.52 -24.74 -20.07
C GLN A 128 0.23 -23.55 -19.45
N ARG A 129 0.89 -22.75 -20.30
CA ARG A 129 1.73 -21.61 -19.86
C ARG A 129 0.94 -20.56 -19.07
N ASP A 130 -0.27 -20.25 -19.50
CA ASP A 130 -1.12 -19.25 -18.86
C ASP A 130 -1.56 -19.69 -17.46
N THR A 131 -1.91 -20.96 -17.30
CA THR A 131 -2.24 -21.56 -16.00
C THR A 131 -1.04 -21.52 -15.06
N ARG A 132 0.16 -21.85 -15.56
CA ARG A 132 1.40 -21.76 -14.78
C ARG A 132 1.69 -20.33 -14.34
N ARG A 133 1.53 -19.35 -15.23
CA ARG A 133 1.66 -17.92 -14.93
C ARG A 133 0.67 -17.49 -13.85
N ALA A 134 -0.61 -17.82 -14.01
CA ALA A 134 -1.66 -17.48 -13.05
C ALA A 134 -1.41 -18.09 -11.67
N LEU A 135 -0.90 -19.33 -11.59
CA LEU A 135 -0.53 -19.94 -10.32
C LEU A 135 0.62 -19.19 -9.64
N ARG A 136 1.68 -18.84 -10.38
CA ARG A 136 2.81 -18.06 -9.84
C ARG A 136 2.37 -16.69 -9.37
N ASP A 137 1.53 -16.01 -10.14
CA ASP A 137 1.01 -14.69 -9.78
C ASP A 137 0.13 -14.78 -8.52
N GLY A 138 -0.71 -15.81 -8.40
CA GLY A 138 -1.45 -16.08 -7.17
C GLY A 138 -0.55 -16.36 -5.96
N LEU A 139 0.52 -17.15 -6.12
CA LEU A 139 1.48 -17.43 -5.06
C LEU A 139 2.22 -16.16 -4.63
N ARG A 140 2.59 -15.27 -5.56
CA ARG A 140 3.16 -13.94 -5.24
C ARG A 140 2.19 -13.07 -4.46
N LEU A 141 0.91 -13.03 -4.84
CA LEU A 141 -0.13 -12.28 -4.11
C LEU A 141 -0.35 -12.81 -2.68
N LEU A 142 -0.08 -14.10 -2.48
CA LEU A 142 -0.04 -14.76 -1.17
C LEU A 142 1.32 -14.62 -0.46
N HIS A 143 2.28 -13.87 -1.00
CA HIS A 143 3.63 -13.68 -0.46
C HIS A 143 4.41 -14.99 -0.26
N PHE A 144 4.28 -15.91 -1.21
CA PHE A 144 5.22 -17.01 -1.34
C PHE A 144 6.47 -16.53 -2.07
N GLY A 145 7.63 -16.92 -1.56
CA GLY A 145 8.92 -16.71 -2.21
C GLY A 145 9.31 -17.92 -3.06
N MET A 146 9.96 -17.67 -4.19
CA MET A 146 10.36 -18.71 -5.13
C MET A 146 11.78 -19.19 -4.81
N ILE A 147 11.94 -20.47 -4.44
CA ILE A 147 13.27 -21.08 -4.26
C ILE A 147 13.76 -21.65 -5.59
N PHE A 148 12.88 -22.35 -6.29
CA PHE A 148 13.08 -22.91 -7.63
C PHE A 148 11.82 -22.67 -8.48
N ASP A 149 11.93 -22.87 -9.80
CA ASP A 149 10.86 -22.54 -10.76
C ASP A 149 9.48 -23.15 -10.41
N ALA A 150 9.48 -24.28 -9.72
CA ALA A 150 8.29 -25.00 -9.27
C ALA A 150 8.26 -25.28 -7.74
N VAL A 151 9.09 -24.60 -6.95
CA VAL A 151 9.13 -24.75 -5.48
C VAL A 151 9.03 -23.38 -4.83
N TRP A 152 7.92 -23.17 -4.13
CA TRP A 152 7.55 -21.91 -3.51
C TRP A 152 7.33 -22.10 -2.02
N VAL A 153 7.76 -21.14 -1.20
CA VAL A 153 7.70 -21.25 0.26
C VAL A 153 7.11 -20.01 0.93
N SER A 154 6.46 -20.22 2.06
CA SER A 154 6.07 -19.14 2.99
C SER A 154 6.31 -19.61 4.43
N PRO A 155 6.81 -18.75 5.33
CA PRO A 155 6.95 -19.11 6.75
C PRO A 155 5.59 -19.14 7.48
N HIS A 156 4.54 -18.63 6.83
CA HIS A 156 3.18 -18.58 7.35
C HIS A 156 2.39 -19.81 6.92
N ASP A 157 1.50 -20.31 7.79
CA ASP A 157 0.51 -21.30 7.38
C ASP A 157 -0.54 -20.63 6.46
N LYS A 158 -0.45 -20.94 5.18
CA LYS A 158 -1.33 -20.46 4.11
C LYS A 158 -1.93 -21.63 3.34
N THR A 159 -2.04 -22.79 4.00
CA THR A 159 -2.47 -24.04 3.36
C THR A 159 -3.84 -23.87 2.70
N ASP A 160 -4.81 -23.33 3.44
CA ASP A 160 -6.18 -23.10 2.93
C ASP A 160 -6.22 -22.11 1.76
N ASP A 161 -5.46 -21.01 1.85
CA ASP A 161 -5.37 -20.01 0.78
C ASP A 161 -4.81 -20.61 -0.52
N VAL A 162 -3.79 -21.46 -0.42
CA VAL A 162 -3.19 -22.12 -1.58
C VAL A 162 -4.11 -23.20 -2.15
N VAL A 163 -4.75 -24.00 -1.29
CA VAL A 163 -5.72 -25.01 -1.75
C VAL A 163 -6.85 -24.35 -2.52
N GLU A 164 -7.36 -23.22 -2.02
CA GLU A 164 -8.37 -22.44 -2.71
C GLU A 164 -7.87 -21.85 -4.04
N LEU A 165 -6.65 -21.32 -4.08
CA LEU A 165 -6.01 -20.84 -5.31
C LEU A 165 -5.89 -21.94 -6.36
N VAL A 166 -5.36 -23.11 -5.98
CA VAL A 166 -5.17 -24.28 -6.84
C VAL A 166 -6.51 -24.77 -7.39
N ARG A 167 -7.53 -24.86 -6.52
CA ARG A 167 -8.89 -25.24 -6.89
C ARG A 167 -9.51 -24.26 -7.87
N ARG A 168 -9.40 -22.96 -7.60
CA ARG A 168 -9.93 -21.88 -8.47
C ARG A 168 -9.29 -21.90 -9.86
N LEU A 169 -8.01 -22.19 -9.95
CA LEU A 169 -7.27 -22.26 -11.22
C LEU A 169 -7.39 -23.62 -11.93
N GLY A 170 -8.00 -24.63 -11.30
CA GLY A 170 -8.15 -25.98 -11.88
C GLY A 170 -6.82 -26.73 -12.01
N VAL A 171 -5.81 -26.39 -11.21
CA VAL A 171 -4.48 -27.03 -11.29
C VAL A 171 -4.51 -28.39 -10.61
N ARG A 172 -4.25 -29.46 -11.34
CA ARG A 172 -4.23 -30.84 -10.80
C ARG A 172 -2.87 -31.29 -10.29
N GLY A 173 -1.80 -30.66 -10.75
CA GLY A 173 -0.42 -31.07 -10.47
C GLY A 173 0.26 -30.30 -9.33
N ALA A 174 -0.50 -29.67 -8.43
CA ALA A 174 0.06 -28.92 -7.31
C ALA A 174 -0.09 -29.71 -6.00
N VAL A 175 0.95 -29.68 -5.17
CA VAL A 175 0.97 -30.31 -3.85
C VAL A 175 1.47 -29.31 -2.82
N VAL A 176 0.78 -29.26 -1.68
CA VAL A 176 1.06 -28.35 -0.56
C VAL A 176 1.46 -29.17 0.65
N PHE A 177 2.57 -28.80 1.28
CA PHE A 177 3.07 -29.46 2.49
C PHE A 177 3.41 -28.44 3.56
N ARG A 178 3.26 -28.83 4.82
CA ARG A 178 3.95 -28.19 5.94
C ARG A 178 5.25 -28.95 6.17
N ALA A 179 6.39 -28.29 6.04
CA ALA A 179 7.71 -28.90 6.11
C ALA A 179 8.61 -28.16 7.09
N ARG A 180 9.52 -28.89 7.74
CA ARG A 180 10.63 -28.31 8.50
C ARG A 180 11.91 -28.46 7.71
N LYS A 181 12.79 -27.49 7.84
CA LYS A 181 14.17 -27.64 7.39
C LYS A 181 14.85 -28.70 8.26
N VAL A 182 15.61 -29.60 7.63
CA VAL A 182 16.29 -30.72 8.31
C VAL A 182 17.80 -30.54 8.33
N ALA A 183 18.38 -29.97 7.25
CA ALA A 183 19.80 -29.69 7.19
C ALA A 183 20.15 -28.42 7.99
N ASP A 184 21.38 -28.36 8.49
CA ASP A 184 21.91 -27.27 9.32
C ASP A 184 22.69 -26.23 8.50
N ASP A 185 22.48 -26.23 7.17
CA ASP A 185 23.04 -25.24 6.24
C ASP A 185 22.50 -23.83 6.50
N ASP A 186 23.15 -22.80 5.96
CA ASP A 186 22.67 -21.44 6.15
C ASP A 186 21.32 -21.23 5.41
N LEU A 187 20.32 -20.66 6.10
CA LEU A 187 19.03 -20.31 5.50
C LEU A 187 19.09 -19.00 4.72
N ASP A 188 20.04 -18.12 5.05
CA ASP A 188 20.10 -16.77 4.50
C ASP A 188 20.11 -16.74 2.96
N PRO A 189 20.89 -17.58 2.25
CA PRO A 189 20.88 -17.59 0.78
C PRO A 189 19.52 -18.01 0.17
N VAL A 190 18.75 -18.84 0.88
CA VAL A 190 17.43 -19.29 0.44
C VAL A 190 16.40 -18.19 0.69
N LEU A 191 16.47 -17.54 1.85
CA LEU A 191 15.61 -16.41 2.21
C LEU A 191 15.81 -15.23 1.27
N ASP A 192 17.07 -14.89 0.96
CA ASP A 192 17.39 -13.82 0.02
C ASP A 192 16.90 -14.13 -1.40
N ARG A 193 17.06 -15.38 -1.88
CA ARG A 193 16.51 -15.77 -3.18
C ARG A 193 14.98 -15.70 -3.21
N ALA A 194 14.33 -16.11 -2.12
CA ALA A 194 12.88 -16.23 -2.05
C ALA A 194 12.19 -14.88 -1.85
N PHE A 195 12.80 -13.98 -1.06
CA PHE A 195 12.14 -12.77 -0.55
C PHE A 195 12.91 -11.47 -0.79
N ASP A 196 14.14 -11.52 -1.30
CA ASP A 196 15.01 -10.36 -1.54
C ASP A 196 15.08 -9.41 -0.33
N THR A 197 15.53 -9.96 0.80
CA THR A 197 15.51 -9.24 2.09
C THR A 197 16.41 -8.00 2.05
N ALA A 198 17.48 -8.02 1.24
CA ALA A 198 18.35 -6.87 1.00
C ALA A 198 17.58 -5.71 0.34
N ALA A 199 16.90 -5.94 -0.78
CA ALA A 199 16.13 -4.87 -1.44
C ALA A 199 14.99 -4.35 -0.56
N LEU A 200 14.36 -5.22 0.23
CA LEU A 200 13.33 -4.82 1.19
C LEU A 200 13.89 -3.95 2.32
N ARG A 201 15.06 -4.31 2.87
CA ARG A 201 15.77 -3.51 3.87
C ARG A 201 16.08 -2.11 3.33
N GLU A 202 16.61 -2.01 2.11
CA GLU A 202 16.90 -0.72 1.47
C GLU A 202 15.65 0.15 1.28
N ARG A 203 14.49 -0.45 0.98
CA ARG A 203 13.21 0.28 0.88
C ARG A 203 12.81 0.88 2.22
N TYR A 204 12.95 0.13 3.31
CA TYR A 204 12.68 0.63 4.65
C TYR A 204 13.63 1.76 5.05
N LEU A 205 14.93 1.59 4.81
CA LEU A 205 15.92 2.63 5.12
C LEU A 205 15.64 3.91 4.34
N ARG A 206 15.36 3.83 3.04
CA ARG A 206 14.95 4.99 2.24
C ARG A 206 13.67 5.65 2.74
N PHE A 207 12.72 4.87 3.24
CA PHE A 207 11.50 5.43 3.86
C PHE A 207 11.85 6.20 5.14
N ILE A 208 12.68 5.61 6.01
CA ILE A 208 13.12 6.24 7.25
C ILE A 208 13.88 7.54 6.96
N ASP A 209 14.86 7.50 6.06
CA ASP A 209 15.68 8.66 5.69
C ASP A 209 14.83 9.79 5.12
N ALA A 210 13.80 9.47 4.33
CA ALA A 210 12.91 10.46 3.74
C ALA A 210 11.98 11.13 4.77
N HIS A 211 11.52 10.38 5.78
CA HIS A 211 10.45 10.82 6.68
C HIS A 211 10.94 11.27 8.05
N ARG A 212 12.14 10.87 8.49
CA ARG A 212 12.70 11.29 9.80
C ARG A 212 12.84 12.80 9.95
N PRO A 213 13.39 13.55 8.97
CA PRO A 213 13.44 15.01 9.07
C PRO A 213 12.05 15.66 9.13
N VAL A 214 11.04 15.01 8.54
CA VAL A 214 9.64 15.48 8.60
C VAL A 214 9.09 15.35 10.02
N ALA A 215 9.29 14.19 10.67
CA ALA A 215 8.90 14.00 12.07
C ALA A 215 9.56 15.01 13.02
N GLU A 216 10.87 15.22 12.87
CA GLU A 216 11.63 16.18 13.70
C GLU A 216 11.08 17.60 13.55
N ARG A 217 10.78 18.03 12.31
CA ARG A 217 10.21 19.35 12.06
C ARG A 217 8.80 19.49 12.63
N LEU A 218 7.95 18.47 12.48
CA LEU A 218 6.59 18.49 13.02
C LEU A 218 6.58 18.54 14.57
N ALA A 219 7.58 17.96 15.22
CA ALA A 219 7.75 18.06 16.67
C ALA A 219 8.09 19.48 17.15
N MET A 220 8.77 20.28 16.31
CA MET A 220 9.14 21.66 16.62
C MET A 220 8.03 22.67 16.33
N ALA A 221 7.28 22.46 15.25
CA ALA A 221 6.18 23.33 14.87
C ALA A 221 5.08 22.54 14.15
N GLY A 222 3.84 22.71 14.60
CA GLY A 222 2.68 22.12 13.95
C GLY A 222 2.47 22.65 12.53
N PRO A 223 2.02 21.82 11.58
CA PRO A 223 1.80 22.23 10.20
C PRO A 223 0.49 23.01 10.05
N CYS A 224 0.40 23.84 9.02
CA CYS A 224 -0.89 24.38 8.61
C CYS A 224 -1.76 23.26 7.98
N PRO A 225 -3.11 23.40 7.93
CA PRO A 225 -4.00 22.37 7.40
C PRO A 225 -3.63 21.88 5.99
N THR A 226 -3.25 22.79 5.09
CA THR A 226 -2.81 22.46 3.72
C THR A 226 -1.58 21.57 3.71
N GLU A 227 -0.59 21.91 4.53
CA GLU A 227 0.63 21.12 4.65
C GLU A 227 0.35 19.76 5.29
N ALA A 228 -0.50 19.70 6.32
CA ALA A 228 -0.91 18.47 6.98
C ALA A 228 -1.54 17.48 5.99
N LEU A 229 -2.48 17.95 5.16
CA LEU A 229 -3.10 17.13 4.11
C LEU A 229 -2.07 16.55 3.15
N ARG A 230 -1.11 17.37 2.71
CA ARG A 230 -0.06 16.93 1.78
C ARG A 230 0.85 15.87 2.40
N LEU A 231 1.36 16.13 3.61
CA LEU A 231 2.30 15.24 4.29
C LEU A 231 1.66 13.91 4.68
N ARG A 232 0.43 13.96 5.22
CA ARG A 232 -0.31 12.78 5.64
C ARG A 232 -0.61 11.86 4.46
N THR A 233 -1.05 12.43 3.35
CA THR A 233 -1.30 11.69 2.10
C THR A 233 0.00 11.13 1.53
N ALA A 234 1.09 11.89 1.56
CA ALA A 234 2.39 11.47 1.03
C ALA A 234 2.97 10.28 1.81
N ILE A 235 2.99 10.34 3.16
CA ILE A 235 3.54 9.25 3.96
C ILE A 235 2.70 7.98 3.83
N MET A 236 1.36 8.08 3.80
CA MET A 236 0.50 6.93 3.55
C MET A 236 0.71 6.37 2.13
N THR A 237 1.06 7.23 1.17
CA THR A 237 1.37 6.82 -0.22
C THR A 237 2.64 6.01 -0.34
N ASP A 238 3.64 6.35 0.45
CA ASP A 238 4.86 5.57 0.54
C ASP A 238 4.64 4.29 1.35
N TRP A 239 3.95 4.38 2.50
CA TRP A 239 3.74 3.25 3.42
C TRP A 239 2.95 2.10 2.79
N ARG A 240 1.90 2.40 2.00
CA ARG A 240 1.00 1.36 1.47
C ARG A 240 1.65 0.36 0.51
N ALA A 241 2.86 0.63 0.04
CA ALA A 241 3.62 -0.34 -0.73
C ALA A 241 4.11 -1.51 0.14
N PHE A 242 4.45 -1.28 1.41
CA PHE A 242 5.07 -2.30 2.25
C PHE A 242 4.21 -3.54 2.49
N PRO A 243 2.90 -3.45 2.80
CA PRO A 243 2.09 -4.66 2.93
C PRO A 243 2.05 -5.50 1.64
N THR A 244 2.34 -4.93 0.47
CA THR A 244 2.40 -5.69 -0.78
C THR A 244 3.77 -6.32 -1.01
N LEU A 245 4.84 -5.64 -0.59
CA LEU A 245 6.22 -6.03 -0.87
C LEU A 245 6.83 -6.90 0.23
N ASP A 246 6.48 -6.66 1.49
CA ASP A 246 6.98 -7.39 2.64
C ASP A 246 6.08 -8.62 2.91
N PRO A 247 6.62 -9.86 2.85
CA PRO A 247 5.90 -11.09 3.18
C PRO A 247 5.60 -11.25 4.68
N ASP A 248 5.96 -10.27 5.50
CA ASP A 248 5.84 -10.23 6.95
C ASP A 248 6.63 -11.36 7.61
N LEU A 249 7.93 -11.48 7.32
CA LEU A 249 8.75 -12.57 7.85
C LEU A 249 8.79 -12.53 9.41
N PRO A 250 8.75 -13.70 10.07
CA PRO A 250 9.06 -13.82 11.48
C PRO A 250 10.46 -13.30 11.82
N ALA A 251 10.64 -12.78 13.04
CA ALA A 251 11.92 -12.20 13.46
C ALA A 251 13.09 -13.20 13.44
N GLU A 252 12.81 -14.48 13.66
CA GLU A 252 13.78 -15.57 13.63
C GLU A 252 14.39 -15.78 12.24
N LEU A 253 13.72 -15.29 11.18
CA LEU A 253 14.17 -15.39 9.78
C LEU A 253 14.69 -14.06 9.24
N LEU A 254 14.78 -13.04 10.08
CA LEU A 254 15.21 -11.70 9.68
C LEU A 254 16.62 -11.41 10.19
N PRO A 255 17.47 -10.75 9.38
CA PRO A 255 18.76 -10.27 9.85
C PRO A 255 18.61 -9.33 11.05
N ALA A 256 19.66 -9.27 11.88
CA ALA A 256 19.70 -8.34 13.01
C ALA A 256 19.50 -6.87 12.57
N GLY A 257 18.84 -6.10 13.44
CA GLY A 257 18.54 -4.69 13.19
C GLY A 257 17.61 -4.46 11.99
N TRP A 258 16.61 -5.33 11.83
CA TRP A 258 15.62 -5.18 10.76
C TRP A 258 14.79 -3.89 10.95
N PRO A 259 14.72 -3.00 9.93
CA PRO A 259 14.22 -1.62 10.09
C PRO A 259 12.68 -1.48 10.12
N ARG A 260 11.91 -2.57 10.00
CA ARG A 260 10.45 -2.52 9.87
C ARG A 260 9.76 -1.82 11.04
N GLU A 261 10.14 -2.15 12.26
CA GLU A 261 9.51 -1.58 13.46
C GLU A 261 9.76 -0.06 13.53
N GLU A 262 10.99 0.37 13.30
CA GLU A 262 11.36 1.78 13.26
C GLU A 262 10.60 2.55 12.17
N ALA A 263 10.54 1.99 10.95
CA ALA A 263 9.78 2.58 9.86
C ALA A 263 8.28 2.69 10.20
N ARG A 264 7.72 1.67 10.85
CA ARG A 264 6.33 1.68 11.28
C ARG A 264 6.08 2.75 12.32
N GLN A 265 6.91 2.82 13.37
CA GLN A 265 6.76 3.81 14.44
C GLN A 265 6.82 5.23 13.88
N LEU A 266 7.76 5.50 12.96
CA LEU A 266 7.85 6.78 12.26
C LEU A 266 6.59 7.07 11.43
N CYS A 267 6.08 6.08 10.70
CA CYS A 267 4.84 6.21 9.95
C CYS A 267 3.65 6.55 10.85
N VAL A 268 3.48 5.82 11.95
CA VAL A 268 2.40 6.02 12.94
C VAL A 268 2.50 7.43 13.52
N GLN A 269 3.68 7.84 13.98
CA GLN A 269 3.92 9.14 14.58
C GLN A 269 3.51 10.28 13.65
N ILE A 270 3.99 10.27 12.40
CA ILE A 270 3.68 11.33 11.43
C ILE A 270 2.22 11.23 11.02
N TYR A 271 1.74 10.05 10.61
CA TYR A 271 0.41 9.91 10.06
C TYR A 271 -0.67 10.30 11.08
N ASP A 272 -0.63 9.73 12.29
CA ASP A 272 -1.65 9.94 13.31
C ASP A 272 -1.64 11.40 13.82
N SER A 273 -0.47 12.04 13.98
CA SER A 273 -0.39 13.45 14.43
C SER A 273 -0.97 14.45 13.42
N LEU A 274 -1.06 14.08 12.14
CA LEU A 274 -1.57 14.95 11.09
C LEU A 274 -3.08 14.80 10.84
N GLY A 275 -3.78 13.91 11.55
CA GLY A 275 -5.17 13.55 11.24
C GLY A 275 -6.15 14.71 11.24
N GLU A 276 -6.33 15.35 12.39
CA GLU A 276 -7.24 16.48 12.54
C GLU A 276 -6.92 17.67 11.61
N PRO A 277 -5.66 18.19 11.53
CA PRO A 277 -5.37 19.31 10.65
C PRO A 277 -5.54 18.97 9.16
N ALA A 278 -5.24 17.73 8.74
CA ALA A 278 -5.45 17.31 7.36
C ALA A 278 -6.94 17.12 7.02
N GLU A 279 -7.72 16.53 7.93
CA GLU A 279 -9.18 16.42 7.80
C GLU A 279 -9.81 17.80 7.64
N ARG A 280 -9.38 18.78 8.44
CA ARG A 280 -9.88 20.16 8.34
C ARG A 280 -9.71 20.72 6.94
N ARG A 281 -8.52 20.56 6.32
CA ARG A 281 -8.29 21.02 4.95
C ARG A 281 -9.15 20.27 3.94
N PHE A 282 -9.30 18.95 4.11
CA PHE A 282 -10.16 18.15 3.24
C PHE A 282 -11.60 18.65 3.29
N ARG A 283 -12.12 18.92 4.49
CA ARG A 283 -13.47 19.47 4.70
C ARG A 283 -13.63 20.88 4.12
N GLU A 284 -12.65 21.76 4.31
CA GLU A 284 -12.66 23.11 3.73
C GLU A 284 -12.85 23.05 2.21
N ILE A 285 -12.05 22.22 1.52
CA ILE A 285 -12.14 22.06 0.06
C ILE A 285 -13.49 21.47 -0.34
N LEU A 286 -13.98 20.47 0.40
CA LEU A 286 -15.27 19.84 0.07
C LEU A 286 -16.43 20.81 0.28
N ALA A 287 -16.38 21.65 1.31
CA ALA A 287 -17.42 22.63 1.63
C ALA A 287 -17.57 23.73 0.57
N GLU A 288 -16.52 24.01 -0.23
CA GLU A 288 -16.61 24.91 -1.40
C GLU A 288 -17.61 24.41 -2.45
N TYR A 289 -17.87 23.09 -2.48
CA TYR A 289 -18.74 22.44 -3.47
C TYR A 289 -20.01 21.84 -2.85
N ASP A 290 -19.92 21.31 -1.63
CA ASP A 290 -21.01 20.65 -0.92
C ASP A 290 -20.75 20.66 0.60
N PRO A 291 -21.35 21.61 1.36
CA PRO A 291 -21.18 21.71 2.81
C PRO A 291 -21.71 20.51 3.60
N GLU A 292 -22.73 19.82 3.11
CA GLU A 292 -23.29 18.65 3.80
C GLU A 292 -22.31 17.47 3.72
N LEU A 293 -21.74 17.24 2.53
CA LEU A 293 -20.71 16.22 2.35
C LEU A 293 -19.43 16.52 3.13
N ALA A 294 -19.07 17.80 3.29
CA ALA A 294 -17.92 18.19 4.11
C ALA A 294 -18.03 17.68 5.56
N GLY A 295 -19.23 17.70 6.13
CA GLY A 295 -19.46 17.18 7.49
C GLY A 295 -19.24 15.67 7.64
N LEU A 296 -19.22 14.92 6.53
CA LEU A 296 -19.09 13.46 6.53
C LEU A 296 -17.64 12.97 6.43
N ALA A 297 -16.71 13.81 5.98
CA ALA A 297 -15.30 13.42 5.84
C ALA A 297 -14.67 13.19 7.22
N ALA A 298 -13.98 12.08 7.40
CA ALA A 298 -13.35 11.72 8.66
C ALA A 298 -12.04 10.97 8.44
N HIS A 299 -11.00 11.38 9.16
CA HIS A 299 -9.73 10.68 9.17
C HIS A 299 -9.79 9.42 10.05
N HIS A 300 -8.85 8.50 9.83
CA HIS A 300 -8.64 7.35 10.71
C HIS A 300 -7.21 7.33 11.26
N THR A 301 -6.92 6.51 12.27
CA THR A 301 -5.56 6.34 12.81
C THR A 301 -5.10 4.88 12.73
N PHE A 302 -3.81 4.65 12.87
CA PHE A 302 -3.29 3.29 13.03
C PHE A 302 -3.86 2.61 14.30
N ALA A 303 -4.14 3.39 15.36
CA ALA A 303 -4.76 2.88 16.57
C ALA A 303 -6.20 2.37 16.35
N GLN A 304 -6.99 3.11 15.55
CA GLN A 304 -8.37 2.75 15.24
C GLN A 304 -8.50 1.49 14.37
N ALA A 305 -7.42 1.05 13.71
CA ALA A 305 -7.42 -0.11 12.83
C ALA A 305 -7.80 -1.43 13.54
N SER A 306 -7.46 -1.56 14.82
CA SER A 306 -7.78 -2.75 15.62
C SER A 306 -9.28 -2.91 15.83
N ALA A 307 -10.01 -1.80 15.89
CA ALA A 307 -11.47 -1.74 16.07
C ALA A 307 -12.27 -1.91 14.77
N LEU A 308 -11.63 -1.91 13.59
CA LEU A 308 -12.31 -2.15 12.32
C LEU A 308 -12.68 -3.64 12.21
N GLU A 309 -13.93 -4.01 12.46
CA GLU A 309 -14.38 -5.40 12.29
C GLU A 309 -14.17 -5.87 10.84
N SER A 310 -13.62 -7.08 10.67
CA SER A 310 -13.54 -7.70 9.35
C SER A 310 -14.85 -8.42 9.04
N PRO A 311 -15.45 -8.21 7.86
CA PRO A 311 -16.66 -8.91 7.49
C PRO A 311 -16.42 -10.43 7.44
N ALA A 312 -17.39 -11.19 7.93
CA ALA A 312 -17.31 -12.64 8.13
C ALA A 312 -17.23 -13.46 6.82
N THR A 313 -17.44 -12.84 5.65
CA THR A 313 -17.43 -13.54 4.36
C THR A 313 -16.71 -12.71 3.30
N ARG A 314 -15.54 -13.17 2.84
CA ARG A 314 -14.87 -12.60 1.68
C ARG A 314 -15.47 -13.20 0.41
N ARG A 315 -16.12 -12.37 -0.42
CA ARG A 315 -16.40 -12.70 -1.81
C ARG A 315 -15.37 -11.98 -2.68
N HIS A 316 -14.75 -12.70 -3.60
CA HIS A 316 -13.86 -12.10 -4.59
C HIS A 316 -14.69 -11.25 -5.56
N THR A 317 -14.34 -9.98 -5.70
CA THR A 317 -15.03 -8.98 -6.50
C THR A 317 -14.14 -8.48 -7.65
N SER A 318 -14.71 -7.74 -8.60
CA SER A 318 -13.92 -7.06 -9.63
C SER A 318 -12.97 -5.99 -9.06
N PHE A 319 -13.25 -5.52 -7.83
CA PHE A 319 -12.36 -4.61 -7.10
C PHE A 319 -11.10 -5.36 -6.62
N ASP A 320 -11.24 -6.61 -6.17
CA ASP A 320 -10.12 -7.48 -5.82
C ASP A 320 -9.22 -7.74 -7.03
N GLU A 321 -9.80 -8.13 -8.18
CA GLU A 321 -9.05 -8.36 -9.42
C GLU A 321 -8.22 -7.13 -9.86
N THR A 322 -8.81 -5.95 -9.71
CA THR A 322 -8.18 -4.69 -10.07
C THR A 322 -7.04 -4.33 -9.13
N THR A 323 -7.24 -4.57 -7.82
CA THR A 323 -6.25 -4.31 -6.77
C THR A 323 -5.10 -5.33 -6.85
N ASP A 324 -5.41 -6.59 -7.13
CA ASP A 324 -4.42 -7.65 -7.30
C ASP A 324 -3.52 -7.39 -8.52
N ARG A 325 -4.06 -6.81 -9.60
CA ARG A 325 -3.24 -6.36 -10.72
C ARG A 325 -2.23 -5.28 -10.31
N ASP A 326 -2.66 -4.25 -9.58
CA ASP A 326 -1.74 -3.22 -9.08
C ASP A 326 -0.67 -3.79 -8.15
N ARG A 327 -1.05 -4.77 -7.33
CA ARG A 327 -0.11 -5.47 -6.44
C ARG A 327 0.90 -6.31 -7.22
N LEU A 328 0.47 -7.00 -8.27
CA LEU A 328 1.37 -7.75 -9.15
C LEU A 328 2.34 -6.83 -9.90
N ASP A 329 1.86 -5.68 -10.38
CA ASP A 329 2.72 -4.69 -11.04
C ASP A 329 3.79 -4.14 -10.06
N LEU A 330 3.40 -3.89 -8.80
CA LEU A 330 4.34 -3.51 -7.74
C LEU A 330 5.36 -4.61 -7.42
N LEU A 331 4.94 -5.87 -7.37
CA LEU A 331 5.80 -7.02 -7.12
C LEU A 331 6.75 -7.29 -8.30
N ALA A 332 6.29 -7.08 -9.54
CA ALA A 332 7.09 -7.24 -10.75
C ALA A 332 8.13 -6.12 -10.93
N GLY A 333 7.76 -4.86 -10.64
CA GLY A 333 8.68 -3.70 -10.63
C GLY A 333 9.64 -3.68 -9.43
N GLY A 334 9.55 -4.68 -8.55
CA GLY A 334 10.47 -4.90 -7.44
C GLY A 334 11.85 -5.45 -7.87
N GLY A 335 11.91 -6.11 -9.03
CA GLY A 335 13.15 -6.56 -9.65
C GLY A 335 13.51 -5.68 -10.84
N LEU A 336 14.71 -5.08 -10.78
CA LEU A 336 15.38 -4.36 -11.88
C LEU A 336 14.78 -2.98 -12.23
N ALA A 337 15.32 -1.95 -11.56
CA ALA A 337 15.66 -0.70 -12.23
C ALA A 337 17.12 -0.39 -11.86
N GLY A 338 18.02 -0.64 -12.83
CA GLY A 338 19.39 -0.14 -12.81
C GLY A 338 19.47 1.32 -13.19
#